data_AF-A0A960IYL7-F1
#
_entry.id   AF-A0A960IYL7-F1
#
_cell.length_a   1.000
_cell.length_b   1.000
_cell.length_c   1.000
_cell.angle_alpha   90.00
_cell.angle_beta   90.00
_cell.angle_gamma   90.00
#
_symmetry.space_group_name_H-M   'P 1'
#
loop_
_entity.id
_entity.type
_entity.pdbx_description
1 polymer ?
#
loop_
_entity_poly.entity_id
_entity_poly.type
_entity_poly.pdbx_seq_one_letter_code
_entity_poly.pdbx_strand_id
1 'polypeptide(L)'
;YLLDAVHLVADEGHHLLPWYRFEPDSGLWRHRSGQGAPPLSLHDVSYAGGTMTYPRHPHAGAEVDFDALLAEGRRLLARAGRERPEPLPRPDVTADFEHLRWFPFPDDGG
;
A
#
# COMPACT_ATOMS: atom_id res chain seq x y z
N TYR A 1 -12.31 -0.65 -16.70
CA TYR A 1 -11.61 -0.31 -15.44
C TYR A 1 -11.16 -1.54 -14.64
N LEU A 2 -12.04 -2.32 -14.00
CA LEU A 2 -11.59 -3.38 -13.06
C LEU A 2 -10.62 -4.39 -13.69
N LEU A 3 -10.97 -4.93 -14.86
CA LEU A 3 -10.09 -5.83 -15.60
C LEU A 3 -8.78 -5.14 -15.99
N ASP A 4 -8.83 -3.90 -16.46
CA ASP A 4 -7.64 -3.13 -16.83
C ASP A 4 -6.72 -2.88 -15.63
N ALA A 5 -7.29 -2.61 -14.45
CA ALA A 5 -6.55 -2.43 -13.22
C ALA A 5 -5.91 -3.75 -12.75
N VAL A 6 -6.64 -4.86 -12.87
CA VAL A 6 -6.11 -6.21 -12.55
C VAL A 6 -4.95 -6.55 -13.49
N HIS A 7 -5.11 -6.35 -14.81
CA HIS A 7 -4.04 -6.57 -15.78
C HIS A 7 -2.83 -5.69 -15.49
N LEU A 8 -3.06 -4.39 -15.23
CA LEU A 8 -1.99 -3.46 -14.89
C LEU A 8 -1.19 -3.92 -13.65
N VAL A 9 -1.86 -4.38 -12.60
CA VAL A 9 -1.18 -4.89 -11.40
C VAL A 9 -0.48 -6.22 -11.66
N ALA A 10 -1.08 -7.11 -12.44
CA ALA A 10 -0.47 -8.39 -12.78
C ALA A 10 0.83 -8.20 -13.59
N ASP A 11 0.82 -7.28 -14.56
CA ASP A 11 1.94 -7.05 -15.46
C ASP A 11 3.04 -6.21 -14.79
N GLU A 12 2.66 -5.13 -14.10
CA GLU A 12 3.58 -4.08 -13.68
C GLU A 12 3.70 -3.95 -12.15
N GLY A 13 2.86 -4.64 -11.37
CA GLY A 13 2.79 -4.51 -9.92
C GLY A 13 4.08 -4.94 -9.21
N HIS A 14 4.83 -5.88 -9.80
CA HIS A 14 6.11 -6.34 -9.27
C HIS A 14 7.15 -5.21 -9.12
N HIS A 15 7.03 -4.12 -9.88
CA HIS A 15 7.88 -2.93 -9.76
C HIS A 15 7.80 -2.26 -8.37
N LEU A 16 6.71 -2.48 -7.64
CA LEU A 16 6.54 -1.94 -6.29
C LEU A 16 7.23 -2.78 -5.22
N LEU A 17 7.57 -4.04 -5.46
CA LEU A 17 8.09 -4.94 -4.41
C LEU A 17 9.30 -4.40 -3.66
N PRO A 18 10.30 -3.77 -4.31
CA PRO A 18 11.41 -3.17 -3.57
C PRO A 18 10.96 -2.08 -2.60
N TRP A 19 9.85 -1.38 -2.87
CA TRP A 19 9.38 -0.27 -2.05
C TRP A 19 8.72 -0.71 -0.74
N TYR A 20 8.36 -1.98 -0.60
CA TYR A 20 7.59 -2.46 0.54
C TYR A 20 8.30 -3.60 1.28
N ARG A 21 8.08 -3.66 2.60
CA ARG A 21 8.46 -4.76 3.48
C ARG A 21 7.20 -5.50 3.90
N PHE A 22 7.22 -6.82 3.77
CA PHE A 22 6.17 -7.65 4.35
C PHE A 22 6.41 -7.84 5.86
N GLU A 23 5.35 -7.69 6.67
CA GLU A 23 5.37 -7.90 8.12
C GLU A 23 4.63 -9.19 8.48
N PRO A 24 5.34 -10.29 8.83
CA PRO A 24 4.73 -11.59 9.08
C PRO A 24 3.69 -11.60 10.19
N ASP A 25 3.92 -10.84 11.27
CA ASP A 25 3.04 -10.81 12.44
C ASP A 25 1.65 -10.20 12.14
N SER A 26 1.57 -9.31 11.15
CA SER A 26 0.33 -8.60 10.78
C SER A 26 -0.21 -8.98 9.40
N GLY A 27 0.61 -9.61 8.55
CA GLY A 27 0.31 -9.86 7.14
C GLY A 27 0.30 -8.61 6.25
N LEU A 28 0.72 -7.45 6.77
CA LEU A 28 0.69 -6.18 6.04
C LEU A 28 1.97 -5.93 5.26
N TRP A 29 1.85 -5.18 4.16
CA TRP A 29 2.98 -4.60 3.44
C TRP A 29 3.17 -3.14 3.86
N ARG A 30 4.36 -2.78 4.34
CA ARG A 30 4.70 -1.42 4.73
C ARG A 30 5.69 -0.79 3.77
N HIS A 31 5.36 0.40 3.29
CA HIS A 31 6.26 1.16 2.42
C HIS A 31 7.54 1.59 3.18
N ARG A 32 8.69 1.60 2.50
CA ARG A 32 10.00 1.96 3.09
C ARG A 32 10.07 3.38 3.64
N SER A 33 9.27 4.30 3.10
CA SER A 33 9.14 5.68 3.60
C SER A 33 8.20 5.80 4.82
N GLY A 34 7.71 4.69 5.35
CA GLY A 34 6.70 4.66 6.41
C GLY A 34 5.29 4.85 5.87
N GLN A 35 4.30 4.73 6.77
CA GLN A 35 2.93 5.14 6.47
C GLN A 35 2.90 6.67 6.39
N GLY A 36 2.18 7.22 5.40
CA GLY A 36 1.84 8.65 5.43
C GLY A 36 1.10 8.99 6.73
N ALA A 37 1.12 10.26 7.12
CA ALA A 37 0.39 10.71 8.31
C ALA A 37 -1.07 10.21 8.24
N PRO A 38 -1.61 9.58 9.31
CA PRO A 38 -2.96 9.07 9.28
C PRO A 38 -3.92 10.23 8.98
N PRO A 39 -4.92 10.03 8.09
CA PRO A 39 -5.82 11.09 7.66
C PRO A 39 -6.65 11.70 8.80
N LEU A 40 -6.68 11.04 9.96
CA LEU A 40 -7.28 11.52 11.19
C LEU A 40 -6.48 11.02 12.39
N SER A 41 -6.16 11.91 13.33
CA SER A 41 -5.57 11.60 14.63
C SER A 41 -6.59 11.79 15.76
N LEU A 42 -6.45 11.03 16.85
CA LEU A 42 -7.24 11.30 18.06
C LEU A 42 -6.94 12.69 18.65
N HIS A 43 -5.77 13.25 18.36
CA HIS A 43 -5.44 14.64 18.71
C HIS A 43 -6.26 15.68 17.94
N ASP A 44 -6.87 15.29 16.82
CA ASP A 44 -7.74 16.18 16.03
C ASP A 44 -9.18 16.21 16.58
N VAL A 45 -9.49 15.42 17.62
CA VAL A 45 -10.81 15.36 18.25
C VAL A 45 -10.85 16.29 19.46
N SER A 46 -11.82 17.21 19.48
CA SER A 46 -12.04 18.13 20.60
C SER A 46 -13.46 18.01 21.16
N TYR A 47 -13.58 18.19 22.48
CA TYR A 47 -14.85 18.28 23.22
C TYR A 47 -15.04 19.64 23.90
N ALA A 48 -14.22 20.64 23.57
CA ALA A 48 -14.24 21.95 24.25
C ALA A 48 -15.62 22.66 24.19
N GLY A 49 -16.45 22.34 23.19
CA GLY A 49 -17.80 22.88 23.02
C GLY A 49 -18.93 22.03 23.62
N GLY A 50 -18.62 20.97 24.38
CA GLY A 50 -19.63 20.03 24.90
C GLY A 50 -20.16 19.01 23.89
N THR A 51 -19.68 19.06 22.63
CA THR A 51 -19.94 18.08 21.59
C THR A 51 -18.63 17.69 20.90
N MET A 52 -18.58 16.50 20.30
CA MET A 52 -17.40 16.01 19.57
C MET A 52 -17.21 16.80 18.28
N THR A 53 -16.07 17.48 18.14
CA THR A 53 -15.65 18.16 16.92
C THR A 53 -14.36 17.55 16.39
N TYR A 54 -14.26 17.41 15.07
CA TYR A 54 -13.10 16.86 14.37
C TYR A 54 -13.11 17.35 12.90
N PRO A 55 -11.97 17.34 12.20
CA PRO A 55 -11.91 17.69 10.78
C PRO A 55 -12.80 16.75 9.97
N ARG A 56 -13.88 17.28 9.39
CA ARG A 56 -14.68 16.53 8.41
C ARG A 56 -13.98 16.59 7.06
N HIS A 57 -13.33 15.50 6.70
CA HIS A 57 -13.02 15.25 5.30
C HIS A 57 -14.33 14.96 4.57
N PRO A 58 -14.63 15.60 3.43
CA PRO A 58 -15.77 15.22 2.60
C PRO A 58 -15.62 13.75 2.19
N HIS A 59 -16.35 12.85 2.85
CA HIS A 59 -16.41 11.45 2.45
C HIS A 59 -17.57 11.26 1.48
N ALA A 60 -17.25 10.64 0.33
CA ALA A 60 -18.16 9.86 -0.51
C ALA A 60 -19.30 10.59 -1.24
N GLY A 61 -18.98 11.63 -2.01
CA GLY A 61 -19.92 12.21 -3.00
C GLY A 61 -19.29 12.63 -4.33
N ALA A 62 -17.97 12.55 -4.47
CA ALA A 62 -17.31 12.84 -5.73
C ALA A 62 -17.53 11.66 -6.70
N GLU A 63 -18.00 11.97 -7.91
CA GLU A 63 -17.97 11.02 -9.02
C GLU A 63 -16.53 10.53 -9.21
N VAL A 64 -16.34 9.21 -9.19
CA VAL A 64 -15.02 8.61 -9.29
C VAL A 64 -14.62 8.55 -10.76
N ASP A 65 -13.59 9.32 -11.12
CA ASP A 65 -12.96 9.23 -12.43
C ASP A 65 -12.03 8.02 -12.49
N PHE A 66 -12.57 6.91 -12.99
CA PHE A 66 -11.85 5.65 -13.14
C PHE A 66 -10.71 5.74 -14.16
N ASP A 67 -10.83 6.56 -15.20
CA ASP A 67 -9.77 6.72 -16.20
C ASP A 67 -8.58 7.48 -15.61
N ALA A 68 -8.85 8.51 -14.80
CA ALA A 68 -7.82 9.22 -14.04
C ALA A 68 -7.10 8.29 -13.05
N LEU A 69 -7.84 7.44 -12.34
CA LEU A 69 -7.24 6.45 -11.42
C LEU A 69 -6.34 5.46 -12.16
N LEU A 70 -6.77 4.97 -13.32
CA LEU A 70 -5.98 4.03 -14.11
C LEU A 70 -4.73 4.72 -14.69
N ALA A 71 -4.84 5.96 -15.14
CA ALA A 71 -3.72 6.75 -15.61
C ALA A 71 -2.69 7.01 -14.49
N GLU A 72 -3.15 7.30 -13.28
CA GLU A 72 -2.27 7.51 -12.12
C GLU A 72 -1.56 6.22 -11.72
N GLY A 73 -2.28 5.09 -11.66
CA GLY A 73 -1.67 3.78 -11.42
C GLY A 73 -0.54 3.47 -12.40
N ARG A 74 -0.76 3.71 -13.71
CA ARG A 74 0.29 3.54 -14.73
C ARG A 74 1.51 4.41 -14.48
N ARG A 75 1.32 5.68 -14.09
CA ARG A 75 2.43 6.61 -13.79
C ARG A 75 3.25 6.12 -12.59
N LEU A 76 2.58 5.69 -11.52
CA LEU A 76 3.23 5.21 -10.31
C LEU A 76 4.06 3.95 -10.59
N LEU A 77 3.49 2.98 -11.31
CA LEU A 77 4.19 1.74 -11.64
C LEU A 77 5.37 1.98 -12.59
N ALA A 78 5.18 2.81 -13.62
CA ALA A 78 6.27 3.19 -14.53
C ALA A 78 7.38 4.00 -13.85
N ARG A 79 7.06 4.74 -12.77
CA ARG A 79 8.06 5.42 -11.93
C ARG A 79 8.83 4.40 -11.10
N ALA A 80 8.13 3.47 -10.45
CA ALA A 80 8.76 2.42 -9.65
C ALA A 80 9.71 1.55 -10.47
N GLY A 81 9.33 1.19 -11.71
CA GLY A 81 10.17 0.45 -12.65
C GLY A 81 11.37 1.25 -13.21
N ARG A 82 11.37 2.59 -13.07
CA ARG A 82 12.53 3.43 -13.41
C ARG A 82 13.49 3.61 -12.23
N GLU A 83 12.94 3.84 -11.05
CA GLU A 83 13.74 4.12 -9.85
C GLU A 83 14.41 2.87 -9.27
N ARG A 84 13.77 1.68 -9.37
CA ARG A 84 14.31 0.37 -8.97
C ARG A 84 15.29 0.41 -7.79
N PRO A 85 14.84 0.85 -6.60
CA PRO A 85 15.72 0.87 -5.46
C PRO A 85 16.11 -0.55 -5.05
N GLU A 86 17.22 -0.69 -4.32
CA GLU A 86 17.66 -1.98 -3.79
C GLU A 86 16.54 -2.63 -2.95
N PRO A 87 16.18 -3.91 -3.16
CA PRO A 87 15.16 -4.59 -2.36
C PRO A 87 15.40 -4.51 -0.86
N LEU A 88 14.32 -4.46 -0.07
CA LEU A 88 14.44 -4.53 1.38
C LEU A 88 14.83 -5.96 1.81
N PRO A 89 15.55 -6.12 2.92
CA PRO A 89 15.85 -7.43 3.47
C PRO A 89 14.58 -8.23 3.72
N ARG A 90 14.70 -9.56 3.54
CA ARG A 90 13.64 -10.51 3.86
C ARG A 90 13.24 -10.36 5.34
N PRO A 91 11.94 -10.40 5.67
CA PRO A 91 11.53 -10.40 7.06
C PRO A 91 12.02 -11.67 7.75
N ASP A 92 12.38 -11.54 9.02
CA ASP A 92 12.61 -12.70 9.88
C ASP A 92 11.27 -13.42 10.08
N VAL A 93 11.20 -14.68 9.66
CA VAL A 93 10.01 -15.52 9.77
C VAL A 93 10.26 -16.68 10.72
N THR A 94 9.24 -17.05 11.49
CA THR A 94 9.29 -18.24 12.33
C THR A 94 9.13 -19.50 11.49
N ALA A 95 9.57 -20.65 12.01
CA ALA A 95 9.40 -21.94 11.33
C ALA A 95 7.91 -22.26 11.06
N ASP A 96 7.04 -21.92 12.02
CA ASP A 96 5.59 -22.13 11.89
C ASP A 96 4.99 -21.25 10.79
N PHE A 97 5.45 -19.99 10.66
CA PHE A 97 5.02 -19.12 9.57
C PHE A 97 5.43 -19.71 8.22
N GLU A 98 6.68 -20.14 8.09
CA GLU A 98 7.21 -20.70 6.85
C GLU A 98 6.46 -21.98 6.43
N HIS A 99 6.05 -22.81 7.39
CA HIS A 99 5.23 -24.00 7.12
C HIS A 99 3.85 -23.69 6.54
N LEU A 100 3.28 -22.52 6.87
CA LEU A 100 1.94 -22.09 6.44
C LEU A 100 1.97 -21.14 5.23
N ARG A 101 3.15 -20.80 4.72
CA ARG A 101 3.33 -19.85 3.62
C ARG A 101 2.91 -20.48 2.29
N TRP A 102 1.89 -19.91 1.66
CA TRP A 102 1.36 -20.36 0.36
C TRP A 102 1.70 -19.42 -0.81
N PHE A 103 2.62 -18.47 -0.61
CA PHE A 103 3.04 -17.48 -1.59
C PHE A 103 4.57 -17.33 -1.62
N PRO A 104 5.19 -17.03 -2.78
CA PRO A 104 6.64 -16.84 -2.90
C PRO A 104 7.09 -15.51 -2.29
N PHE A 105 8.32 -15.46 -1.80
CA PHE A 105 9.01 -14.20 -1.54
C PHE A 105 9.71 -13.70 -2.82
N PRO A 106 9.96 -12.38 -2.97
CA PRO A 106 10.52 -11.82 -4.21
C PRO A 106 11.87 -12.41 -4.65
N ASP A 107 12.62 -12.99 -3.71
CA ASP A 107 13.92 -13.63 -3.89
C ASP A 107 13.84 -15.15 -4.17
N ASP A 108 12.67 -15.78 -4.04
CA ASP A 108 12.50 -17.22 -4.25
C ASP A 108 12.52 -17.62 -5.75
N GLY A 109 12.39 -16.65 -6.67
CA GLY A 109 12.25 -16.87 -8.12
C GLY A 109 13.52 -16.66 -8.95
N GLY A 110 14.70 -16.83 -8.33
CA GLY A 110 16.01 -16.66 -9.00
C GLY A 110 16.22 -17.53 -10.23
#